data_AF-A0A817RU90-F1
#
_entry.id   AF-A0A817RU90-F1
#
_cell.length_a   1.000
_cell.length_b   1.000
_cell.length_c   1.000
_cell.angle_alpha   90.00
_cell.angle_beta   90.00
_cell.angle_gamma   90.00
#
_symmetry.space_group_name_H-M   'P 1'
#
loop_
_entity.id
_entity.type
_entity.pdbx_description
1 polymer ?
#
loop_
_entity_poly.entity_id
_entity_poly.type
_entity_poly.pdbx_seq_one_letter_code
_entity_poly.pdbx_strand_id
1 'polypeptide(L)'
;MSFFFPSSSIVEEKQKPSRNLSQENPSFIWFQLFVEVLLCIATTLTAKRDIIGECRRLNVHNIKTLRMIEEFESTCKSNDAIQWYTKAVFVYHVLNKAFRTEDIDRIFRFRYFIADLYHQQDNLHEQERHTIEEHIVVK
;
A
#
# COMPACT_ATOMS: atom_id res chain seq x y z
N MET A 1 -26.42 -21.79 -25.55
CA MET A 1 -26.89 -20.43 -25.25
C MET A 1 -25.68 -19.53 -25.42
N SER A 2 -25.60 -18.89 -26.58
CA SER A 2 -24.41 -18.16 -27.04
C SER A 2 -24.56 -16.70 -26.63
N PHE A 3 -23.59 -16.16 -25.88
CA PHE A 3 -23.44 -14.71 -25.75
C PHE A 3 -22.21 -14.28 -26.54
N PHE A 4 -22.52 -13.74 -27.71
CA PHE A 4 -21.66 -12.98 -28.59
C PHE A 4 -21.40 -11.61 -27.93
N PHE A 5 -20.15 -11.26 -27.67
CA PHE A 5 -19.76 -9.87 -27.43
C PHE A 5 -18.97 -9.40 -28.66
N PRO A 6 -19.48 -8.42 -29.42
CA PRO A 6 -18.80 -7.94 -30.61
C PRO A 6 -17.54 -7.18 -30.22
N SER A 7 -16.47 -7.51 -30.92
CA SER A 7 -15.25 -6.69 -31.00
C SER A 7 -15.53 -5.49 -31.90
N SER A 8 -15.47 -4.28 -31.36
CA SER A 8 -14.88 -3.10 -32.02
C SER A 8 -14.99 -1.88 -31.10
N SER A 9 -13.84 -1.24 -30.91
CA SER A 9 -13.71 0.20 -30.67
C SER A 9 -14.23 0.75 -29.33
N ILE A 10 -13.54 0.42 -28.24
CA ILE A 10 -13.41 1.39 -27.15
C ILE A 10 -11.95 1.83 -27.16
N VAL A 11 -11.71 2.92 -27.89
CA VAL A 11 -10.58 3.81 -27.64
C VAL A 11 -10.61 4.10 -26.14
N GLU A 12 -9.54 3.78 -25.43
CA GLU A 12 -9.34 4.18 -24.03
C GLU A 12 -9.37 5.71 -23.96
N GLU A 13 -10.56 6.26 -23.80
CA GLU A 13 -10.74 7.61 -23.29
C GLU A 13 -10.14 7.59 -21.89
N LYS A 14 -8.94 8.18 -21.74
CA LYS A 14 -8.31 8.44 -20.45
C LYS A 14 -9.40 9.03 -19.55
N GLN A 15 -9.93 8.24 -18.62
CA GLN A 15 -10.97 8.70 -17.73
C GLN A 15 -10.38 9.85 -16.93
N LYS A 16 -10.73 11.08 -17.33
CA LYS A 16 -10.47 12.27 -16.54
C LYS A 16 -11.10 11.96 -15.18
N PRO A 17 -10.35 12.04 -14.07
CA PRO A 17 -10.89 11.66 -12.77
C PRO A 17 -12.19 12.43 -12.58
N SER A 18 -13.27 11.70 -12.27
CA SER A 18 -14.62 12.24 -12.19
C SER A 18 -14.75 13.39 -11.18
N ARG A 19 -13.71 13.58 -10.36
CA ARG A 19 -13.61 14.55 -9.28
C ARG A 19 -12.15 14.95 -9.03
N ASN A 20 -11.90 16.23 -8.78
CA ASN A 20 -10.55 16.74 -8.48
C ASN A 20 -10.43 17.04 -6.97
N LEU A 21 -10.06 16.02 -6.19
CA LEU A 21 -9.97 16.13 -4.73
C LEU A 21 -8.94 17.17 -4.27
N SER A 22 -7.88 17.40 -5.06
CA SER A 22 -6.87 18.43 -4.81
C SER A 22 -7.44 19.86 -4.80
N GLN A 23 -8.51 20.11 -5.56
CA GLN A 23 -9.18 21.40 -5.62
C GLN A 23 -10.35 21.52 -4.64
N GLU A 24 -10.89 20.39 -4.20
CA GLU A 24 -12.13 20.34 -3.43
C GLU A 24 -11.91 20.09 -1.93
N ASN A 25 -10.77 19.51 -1.54
CA ASN A 25 -10.50 19.13 -0.17
C ASN A 25 -9.05 19.46 0.25
N PRO A 26 -8.83 20.52 1.04
CA PRO A 26 -7.50 20.86 1.56
C PRO A 26 -6.85 19.74 2.38
N SER A 27 -7.63 18.91 3.08
CA SER A 27 -7.12 17.76 3.83
C SER A 27 -6.53 16.69 2.92
N PHE A 28 -6.99 16.58 1.67
CA PHE A 28 -6.39 15.68 0.68
C PHE A 28 -4.96 16.11 0.31
N ILE A 29 -4.77 17.40 0.03
CA ILE A 29 -3.43 17.96 -0.23
C ILE A 29 -2.52 17.78 0.98
N TRP A 30 -3.04 18.07 2.18
CA TRP A 30 -2.29 17.88 3.42
C TRP A 30 -1.85 16.42 3.59
N PHE A 31 -2.76 15.46 3.35
CA PHE A 31 -2.44 14.04 3.45
C PHE A 31 -1.43 13.58 2.40
N GLN A 32 -1.52 14.10 1.17
CA GLN A 32 -0.54 13.79 0.11
C GLN A 32 0.85 14.29 0.49
N LEU A 33 0.97 15.53 0.94
CA LEU A 33 2.25 16.09 1.43
C LEU A 33 2.78 15.30 2.62
N PHE A 34 1.89 14.85 3.52
CA PHE A 34 2.27 14.01 4.64
C PHE A 34 2.84 12.66 4.19
N VAL A 35 2.22 12.00 3.20
CA VAL A 35 2.75 10.76 2.60
C VAL A 35 4.11 11.01 1.95
N GLU A 36 4.27 12.08 1.17
CA GLU A 36 5.55 12.44 0.55
C GLU A 36 6.67 12.61 1.59
N VAL A 37 6.38 13.33 2.69
CA VAL A 37 7.33 13.49 3.80
C VAL A 37 7.65 12.14 4.47
N LEU A 38 6.65 11.27 4.67
CA LEU A 38 6.85 9.93 5.24
C LEU A 38 7.78 9.08 4.36
N LEU A 39 7.64 9.16 3.03
CA LEU A 39 8.49 8.43 2.09
C LEU A 39 9.94 8.91 2.16
N CYS A 40 10.18 10.22 2.31
CA CYS A 40 11.54 10.77 2.44
C CYS A 40 12.27 10.29 3.70
N ILE A 41 11.53 10.01 4.79
CA ILE A 41 12.10 9.70 6.12
C ILE A 41 12.06 8.20 6.48
N ALA A 42 11.56 7.35 5.58
CA ALA A 42 11.31 5.94 5.85
C ALA A 42 12.57 5.06 6.02
N THR A 43 13.75 5.56 5.64
CA THR A 43 14.98 4.77 5.41
C THR A 43 15.85 4.51 6.64
N THR A 44 15.27 3.99 7.73
CA THR A 44 16.07 3.61 8.92
C THR A 44 15.80 2.19 9.39
N LEU A 45 16.87 1.40 9.63
CA LEU A 45 16.82 0.04 10.20
C LEU A 45 16.06 -0.04 11.54
N THR A 46 15.90 1.08 12.24
CA THR A 46 15.11 1.20 13.48
C THR A 46 13.60 1.07 13.23
N ALA A 47 13.11 1.47 12.05
CA ALA A 47 11.69 1.51 11.74
C ALA A 47 11.03 0.12 11.68
N LYS A 48 11.73 -0.90 11.16
CA LYS A 48 11.21 -2.29 11.20
C LYS A 48 11.03 -2.77 12.64
N ARG A 49 11.99 -2.47 13.52
CA ARG A 49 11.91 -2.80 14.95
C ARG A 49 10.73 -2.09 15.65
N ASP A 50 10.48 -0.83 15.31
CA ASP A 50 9.35 -0.06 15.85
C ASP A 50 8.00 -0.75 15.56
N ILE A 51 7.82 -1.23 14.34
CA ILE A 51 6.61 -1.94 13.91
C ILE A 51 6.44 -3.26 14.68
N ILE A 52 7.49 -4.08 14.74
CA ILE A 52 7.44 -5.36 15.46
C ILE A 52 7.12 -5.15 16.94
N GLY A 53 7.77 -4.17 17.57
CA GLY A 53 7.55 -3.84 18.98
C GLY A 53 6.10 -3.44 19.26
N GLU A 54 5.54 -2.54 18.43
CA GLU A 54 4.15 -2.12 18.58
C GLU A 54 3.17 -3.27 18.31
N CYS A 55 3.40 -4.08 17.28
CA CYS A 55 2.55 -5.23 16.96
C CYS A 55 2.56 -6.28 18.08
N ARG A 56 3.72 -6.58 18.69
CA ARG A 56 3.82 -7.48 19.85
C ARG A 56 3.04 -6.93 21.05
N ARG A 57 3.20 -5.65 21.35
CA ARG A 57 2.53 -4.97 22.47
C ARG A 57 1.01 -5.03 22.35
N LEU A 58 0.47 -4.85 21.14
CA LEU A 58 -0.97 -4.86 20.88
C LEU A 58 -1.58 -6.28 20.90
N ASN A 59 -0.76 -7.33 20.80
CA ASN A 59 -1.22 -8.70 20.59
C ASN A 59 -0.70 -9.68 21.66
N VAL A 60 -0.33 -9.19 22.85
CA VAL A 60 0.28 -10.00 23.92
C VAL A 60 -0.53 -11.24 24.31
N HIS A 61 -1.87 -11.20 24.17
CA HIS A 61 -2.77 -12.31 24.49
C HIS A 61 -3.20 -13.15 23.27
N ASN A 62 -2.71 -12.83 22.07
CA ASN A 62 -3.07 -13.52 20.84
C ASN A 62 -1.88 -14.28 20.27
N ILE A 63 -1.70 -15.52 20.73
CA ILE A 63 -0.59 -16.41 20.36
C ILE A 63 -0.52 -16.63 18.84
N LYS A 64 -1.67 -16.72 18.16
CA LYS A 64 -1.73 -16.88 16.70
C LYS A 64 -1.12 -15.67 15.99
N THR A 65 -1.49 -14.46 16.41
CA THR A 65 -0.94 -13.23 15.86
C THR A 65 0.54 -13.06 16.22
N LEU A 66 0.96 -13.44 17.43
CA LEU A 66 2.37 -13.39 17.81
C LEU A 66 3.26 -14.26 16.91
N ARG A 67 2.82 -15.48 16.57
CA ARG A 67 3.53 -16.33 15.59
C ARG A 67 3.61 -15.70 14.20
N MET A 68 2.53 -15.06 13.74
CA MET A 68 2.55 -14.33 12.46
C MET A 68 3.48 -13.12 12.49
N ILE A 69 3.63 -12.46 13.65
CA ILE A 69 4.59 -11.36 13.83
C ILE A 69 6.03 -11.88 13.76
N GLU A 70 6.32 -13.05 14.32
CA GLU A 70 7.63 -13.69 14.22
C GLU A 70 7.96 -14.11 12.77
N GLU A 71 6.99 -14.68 12.06
CA GLU A 71 7.11 -15.00 10.62
C GLU A 71 7.38 -13.72 9.82
N PHE A 72 6.61 -12.66 10.07
CA PHE A 72 6.81 -11.35 9.43
C PHE A 72 8.20 -10.77 9.71
N GLU A 73 8.66 -10.78 10.96
CA GLU A 73 9.98 -10.25 11.33
C GLU A 73 11.11 -10.96 10.56
N SER A 74 11.06 -12.28 10.51
CA SER A 74 12.09 -13.14 9.93
C SER A 74 12.05 -13.23 8.40
N THR A 75 10.88 -13.11 7.77
CA THR A 75 10.72 -13.37 6.33
C THR A 75 10.31 -12.16 5.50
N CYS A 76 9.78 -11.08 6.10
CA CYS A 76 9.33 -9.92 5.34
C CYS A 76 10.49 -9.22 4.64
N LYS A 77 10.42 -9.18 3.31
CA LYS A 77 11.27 -8.38 2.42
C LYS A 77 10.47 -7.21 1.86
N SER A 78 11.16 -6.18 1.39
CA SER A 78 10.55 -4.99 0.79
C SER A 78 9.73 -5.24 -0.48
N ASN A 79 9.81 -6.43 -1.10
CA ASN A 79 8.96 -6.81 -2.24
C ASN A 79 7.71 -7.62 -1.83
N ASP A 80 7.57 -7.98 -0.55
CA ASP A 80 6.46 -8.80 -0.06
C ASP A 80 5.43 -7.98 0.75
N ALA A 81 5.63 -6.68 0.89
CA ALA A 81 4.78 -5.81 1.72
C ALA A 81 3.29 -5.84 1.34
N ILE A 82 2.91 -5.87 0.05
CA ILE A 82 1.48 -6.01 -0.34
C ILE A 82 0.93 -7.35 0.13
N GLN A 83 1.70 -8.44 -0.03
CA GLN A 83 1.31 -9.76 0.45
C GLN A 83 1.16 -9.77 1.97
N TRP A 84 2.07 -9.12 2.70
CA TRP A 84 1.99 -9.01 4.15
C TRP A 84 0.83 -8.13 4.61
N TYR A 85 0.54 -7.05 3.90
CA TYR A 85 -0.61 -6.20 4.18
C TYR A 85 -1.95 -6.91 3.99
N THR A 86 -2.03 -7.83 3.02
CA THR A 86 -3.26 -8.60 2.76
C THR A 86 -3.38 -9.86 3.60
N LYS A 87 -2.27 -10.59 3.83
CA LYS A 87 -2.23 -11.84 4.61
C LYS A 87 -2.25 -11.59 6.12
N ALA A 88 -1.54 -10.56 6.59
CA ALA A 88 -1.40 -10.30 8.02
C ALA A 88 -2.48 -9.35 8.53
N VAL A 89 -3.48 -9.96 9.14
CA VAL A 89 -4.59 -9.32 9.86
C VAL A 89 -4.10 -8.19 10.79
N PHE A 90 -2.96 -8.37 11.45
CA PHE A 90 -2.44 -7.37 12.39
C PHE A 90 -1.94 -6.09 11.69
N VAL A 91 -1.25 -6.20 10.54
CA VAL A 91 -0.74 -5.05 9.80
C VAL A 91 -1.90 -4.27 9.20
N TYR A 92 -2.80 -4.99 8.53
CA TYR A 92 -4.00 -4.41 7.92
C TYR A 92 -4.84 -3.63 8.94
N HIS A 93 -5.14 -4.23 10.09
CA HIS A 93 -6.01 -3.58 11.08
C HIS A 93 -5.37 -2.36 11.74
N VAL A 94 -4.07 -2.45 12.10
CA VAL A 94 -3.39 -1.34 12.77
C VAL A 94 -3.25 -0.15 11.83
N LEU A 95 -2.81 -0.37 10.59
CA LEU A 95 -2.64 0.70 9.60
C LEU A 95 -3.97 1.33 9.19
N ASN A 96 -4.98 0.54 8.81
CA ASN A 96 -6.26 1.12 8.41
C ASN A 96 -6.96 1.85 9.54
N LYS A 97 -6.80 1.37 10.79
CA LYS A 97 -7.31 2.12 11.94
C LYS A 97 -6.56 3.45 12.08
N ALA A 98 -5.23 3.43 12.03
CA ALA A 98 -4.43 4.64 12.15
C ALA A 98 -4.76 5.68 11.07
N PHE A 99 -4.94 5.27 9.81
CA PHE A 99 -5.38 6.17 8.75
C PHE A 99 -6.77 6.74 8.97
N ARG A 100 -7.76 5.91 9.37
CA ARG A 100 -9.13 6.38 9.64
C ARG A 100 -9.23 7.34 10.82
N THR A 101 -8.34 7.22 11.81
CA THR A 101 -8.34 8.06 13.00
C THR A 101 -7.27 9.14 12.96
N GLU A 102 -6.55 9.28 11.84
CA GLU A 102 -5.42 10.21 11.69
C GLU A 102 -4.40 10.10 12.85
N ASP A 103 -4.12 8.88 13.30
CA ASP A 103 -3.15 8.62 14.37
C ASP A 103 -1.73 8.74 13.80
N ILE A 104 -1.24 9.98 13.75
CA ILE A 104 0.04 10.36 13.12
C ILE A 104 1.21 9.60 13.75
N ASP A 105 1.20 9.40 15.06
CA ASP A 105 2.25 8.65 15.77
C ASP A 105 2.33 7.20 15.29
N ARG A 106 1.17 6.54 15.14
CA ARG A 106 1.13 5.17 14.58
C ARG A 106 1.54 5.15 13.12
N ILE A 107 1.04 6.08 12.30
CA ILE A 107 1.40 6.15 10.89
C ILE A 107 2.92 6.31 10.76
N PHE A 108 3.51 7.22 11.53
CA PHE A 108 4.96 7.43 11.56
C PHE A 108 5.75 6.20 12.01
N ARG A 109 5.28 5.45 13.02
CA ARG A 109 5.92 4.18 13.41
C ARG A 109 5.92 3.15 12.28
N PHE A 110 4.90 3.17 11.43
CA PHE A 110 4.77 2.28 10.29
C PHE A 110 5.36 2.84 8.97
N ARG A 111 6.02 4.01 9.01
CA ARG A 111 6.59 4.70 7.82
C ARG A 111 7.37 3.79 6.86
N TYR A 112 8.17 2.87 7.40
CA TYR A 112 8.96 1.93 6.59
C TYR A 112 8.07 1.00 5.77
N PHE A 113 7.04 0.42 6.40
CA PHE A 113 6.14 -0.49 5.73
C PHE A 113 5.20 0.24 4.75
N ILE A 114 4.81 1.47 5.08
CA ILE A 114 4.04 2.34 4.17
C ILE A 114 4.87 2.67 2.93
N ALA A 115 6.17 2.94 3.09
CA ALA A 115 7.05 3.17 1.95
C ALA A 115 7.22 1.92 1.07
N ASP A 116 7.43 0.74 1.67
CA ASP A 116 7.48 -0.51 0.92
C ASP A 116 6.17 -0.78 0.16
N LEU A 117 5.01 -0.47 0.76
CA LEU A 117 3.71 -0.58 0.08
C LEU A 117 3.59 0.39 -1.11
N TYR A 118 3.95 1.65 -0.90
CA TYR A 118 3.89 2.69 -1.93
C TYR A 118 4.76 2.31 -3.13
N HIS A 119 6.02 1.96 -2.90
CA HIS A 119 6.95 1.60 -3.96
C HIS A 119 6.56 0.30 -4.69
N GLN A 120 5.97 -0.68 -4.01
CA GLN A 120 5.45 -1.87 -4.70
C GLN A 120 4.26 -1.55 -5.61
N GLN A 121 3.37 -0.65 -5.20
CA GLN A 121 2.25 -0.24 -6.06
C GLN A 121 2.74 0.49 -7.31
N ASP A 122 3.71 1.40 -7.17
CA ASP A 122 4.31 2.10 -8.31
C ASP A 122 4.96 1.12 -9.29
N ASN A 123 5.76 0.17 -8.79
CA ASN A 123 6.40 -0.85 -9.61
C ASN A 123 5.38 -1.73 -10.37
N LEU A 124 4.27 -2.11 -9.73
CA LEU A 124 3.21 -2.89 -10.38
C LEU A 124 2.54 -2.08 -11.51
N HIS A 125 2.25 -0.80 -11.28
CA HIS A 125 1.66 0.06 -12.28
C HIS A 125 2.62 0.32 -13.46
N GLU A 126 3.92 0.44 -13.23
CA GLU A 126 4.92 0.53 -14.30
C GLU A 126 5.00 -0.77 -15.11
N GLN A 127 4.95 -1.93 -14.47
CA GLN A 127 4.95 -3.25 -15.14
C GLN A 127 3.71 -3.45 -16.01
N GLU A 128 2.54 -3.07 -15.52
CA GLU A 128 1.29 -3.14 -16.30
C GLU A 128 1.38 -2.27 -17.56
N ARG A 129 1.91 -1.05 -17.42
CA ARG A 129 2.11 -0.13 -18.56
C ARG A 129 3.09 -0.68 -19.60
N HIS A 130 4.22 -1.23 -19.18
CA HIS A 130 5.17 -1.86 -20.10
C HIS A 130 4.57 -3.07 -20.81
N THR A 131 3.81 -3.91 -20.11
CA THR A 131 3.14 -5.08 -20.70
C THR A 131 2.12 -4.64 -21.76
N ILE A 132 1.34 -3.59 -21.49
CA ILE A 132 0.37 -3.05 -22.44
C ILE A 132 1.07 -2.45 -23.67
N GLU A 133 2.16 -1.71 -23.49
CA GLU A 133 2.94 -1.12 -24.59
C GLU A 133 3.56 -2.20 -25.50
N GLU A 134 4.10 -3.29 -24.93
CA GLU A 134 4.62 -4.42 -25.71
C GLU A 134 3.53 -5.15 -26.50
N HIS A 135 2.33 -5.31 -25.93
CA HIS A 135 1.20 -5.94 -26.64
C HIS A 135 0.58 -5.06 -27.73
N ILE A 136 0.78 -3.74 -27.68
CA ILE A 136 0.34 -2.79 -28.70
C ILE A 136 1.35 -2.75 -29.87
N VAL A 137 2.66 -2.88 -29.61
CA VAL A 137 3.70 -2.81 -30.65
C VAL A 137 3.81 -4.10 -31.47
N VAL A 138 3.31 -5.23 -30.96
CA VAL A 138 3.38 -6.55 -31.63
C VAL A 138 2.12 -6.88 -32.46
N LYS A 139 1.16 -5.94 -32.59
CA LYS A 139 -0.01 -6.06 -33.47
C LYS A 139 0.05 -5.07 -34.61
#